data_AF-A0A7Y0GBG4-F1
#
_entry.id   AF-A0A7Y0GBG4-F1
#
_cell.length_a   1.000
_cell.length_b   1.000
_cell.length_c   1.000
_cell.angle_alpha   90.00
_cell.angle_beta   90.00
_cell.angle_gamma   90.00
#
_symmetry.space_group_name_H-M   'P 1'
#
loop_
_entity.id
_entity.type
_entity.pdbx_description
1 polymer ?
#
loop_
_entity_poly.entity_id
_entity_poly.type
_entity_poly.pdbx_seq_one_letter_code
_entity_poly.pdbx_strand_id
1 'polypeptide(L)'
;MQTFSNFADLANFIAEETGSTDQTSTYAHAFIEHDERAKLSIVDEAEVCFMPDPDQARAAVEMVMTTLFDVLRDTRLEPFAADLAWGFANSFHVVAKRIEGREDDAAKELGELVRISDPSEIHATQVEDTRLLCETLQSCREAMECMRDHAAQVFHAETGRPFSTARGSRVSSATTASQIEARDFLAARAAKRREAHAPTGPVVIFSGGDTWHDHELLYKALDDTFARIPSMILATTAQHRGCDQIAHAWAASRGVATVRFTLNRAMGKRAGFARNEQMMNLKPVHAVICEGSGLQANLLTRVREAGIPYHAFAASHQQPAFPEGAPAMNGKRRFARRGAAF
;
A
#
# COMPACT_ATOMS: atom_id res chain seq x y z
N MET A 1 -12.75 -31.69 -15.12
CA MET A 1 -12.08 -30.53 -14.49
C MET A 1 -10.93 -31.12 -13.70
N GLN A 2 -9.70 -31.04 -14.22
CA GLN A 2 -8.53 -31.48 -13.46
C GLN A 2 -8.33 -30.51 -12.29
N THR A 3 -8.09 -31.05 -11.10
CA THR A 3 -7.84 -30.30 -9.88
C THR A 3 -6.39 -30.52 -9.49
N PHE A 4 -5.65 -29.42 -9.33
CA PHE A 4 -4.26 -29.43 -8.88
C PHE A 4 -4.20 -29.11 -7.39
N SER A 5 -3.51 -29.95 -6.63
CA SER A 5 -3.44 -29.87 -5.16
C SER A 5 -2.35 -28.92 -4.67
N ASN A 6 -1.32 -28.69 -5.49
CA ASN A 6 -0.21 -27.81 -5.18
C ASN A 6 0.42 -27.24 -6.47
N PHE A 7 1.38 -26.33 -6.31
CA PHE A 7 2.04 -25.66 -7.43
C PHE A 7 2.90 -26.61 -8.28
N ALA A 8 3.52 -27.63 -7.68
CA ALA A 8 4.30 -28.63 -8.40
C ALA A 8 3.43 -29.49 -9.32
N ASP A 9 2.22 -29.88 -8.87
CA ASP A 9 1.26 -30.64 -9.67
C ASP A 9 0.83 -29.84 -10.92
N LEU A 10 0.60 -28.53 -10.74
CA LEU A 10 0.24 -27.63 -11.84
C LEU A 10 1.43 -27.40 -12.79
N ALA A 11 2.63 -27.22 -12.25
CA ALA A 11 3.84 -27.02 -13.04
C ALA A 11 4.17 -28.27 -13.89
N ASN A 12 4.05 -29.47 -13.33
CA ASN A 12 4.23 -30.73 -14.06
C ASN A 12 3.24 -30.87 -15.23
N PHE A 13 1.96 -30.56 -15.00
CA PHE A 13 0.95 -30.62 -16.05
C PHE A 13 1.25 -29.64 -17.20
N ILE A 14 1.65 -28.40 -16.88
CA ILE A 14 2.03 -27.43 -17.91
C ILE A 14 3.29 -27.88 -18.64
N ALA A 15 4.30 -28.41 -17.93
CA ALA A 15 5.53 -28.91 -18.54
C ALA A 15 5.25 -30.03 -19.57
N GLU A 16 4.32 -30.94 -19.27
CA GLU A 16 3.86 -31.99 -20.18
C GLU A 16 3.14 -31.43 -21.43
N GLU A 17 2.37 -30.35 -21.29
CA GLU A 17 1.62 -29.75 -22.41
C GLU A 17 2.45 -28.79 -23.29
N THR A 18 3.47 -28.09 -22.74
CA THR A 18 4.21 -27.01 -23.44
C THR A 18 5.62 -27.37 -23.91
N GLY A 19 6.02 -28.65 -23.87
CA GLY A 19 7.40 -29.09 -24.10
C GLY A 19 8.10 -28.52 -25.35
N SER A 20 9.03 -27.59 -25.13
CA SER A 20 10.03 -27.12 -26.11
C SER A 20 11.36 -27.85 -25.87
N THR A 21 11.72 -28.77 -26.76
CA THR A 21 12.86 -29.70 -26.59
C THR A 21 14.20 -28.98 -26.35
N ASP A 22 14.40 -27.80 -26.93
CA ASP A 22 15.66 -27.04 -26.85
C ASP A 22 15.83 -26.33 -25.49
N GLN A 23 14.73 -25.83 -24.92
CA GLN A 23 14.73 -25.18 -23.60
C GLN A 23 14.87 -26.20 -22.47
N THR A 24 14.24 -27.37 -22.58
CA THR A 24 14.42 -28.47 -21.62
C THR A 24 15.89 -28.89 -21.55
N SER A 25 16.60 -28.95 -22.69
CA SER A 25 18.04 -29.24 -22.69
C SER A 25 18.87 -28.15 -21.99
N THR A 26 18.50 -26.87 -22.13
CA THR A 26 19.24 -25.76 -21.51
C THR A 26 19.08 -25.76 -19.99
N TYR A 27 17.86 -25.96 -19.50
CA TYR A 27 17.58 -26.08 -18.06
C TYR A 27 18.25 -27.31 -17.46
N ALA A 28 18.23 -28.45 -18.14
CA ALA A 28 18.91 -29.66 -17.67
C ALA A 28 20.41 -29.45 -17.45
N HIS A 29 21.06 -28.59 -18.22
CA HIS A 29 22.47 -28.24 -18.02
C HIS A 29 22.70 -27.22 -16.89
N ALA A 30 21.85 -26.21 -16.77
CA ALA A 30 22.03 -25.13 -15.80
C ALA A 30 21.65 -25.49 -14.34
N PHE A 31 20.92 -26.60 -14.15
CA PHE A 31 20.45 -27.08 -12.85
C PHE A 31 21.23 -28.33 -12.39
N ILE A 32 22.41 -28.58 -12.97
CA ILE A 32 23.29 -29.67 -12.53
C ILE A 32 23.84 -29.37 -11.13
N GLU A 33 23.77 -30.36 -10.26
CA GLU A 33 24.40 -30.32 -8.93
C GLU A 33 25.79 -30.94 -9.00
N HIS A 34 26.77 -30.27 -8.39
CA HIS A 34 28.14 -30.80 -8.29
C HIS A 34 28.36 -31.69 -7.06
N ASP A 35 27.62 -31.46 -5.97
CA ASP A 35 27.64 -32.23 -4.72
C ASP A 35 26.20 -32.32 -4.17
N GLU A 36 25.87 -33.39 -3.44
CA GLU A 36 24.56 -33.58 -2.80
C GLU A 36 24.33 -32.60 -1.63
N ARG A 37 25.41 -32.06 -1.06
CA ARG A 37 25.37 -31.06 -0.01
C ARG A 37 25.60 -29.68 -0.59
N ALA A 38 24.87 -28.71 -0.09
CA ALA A 38 25.04 -27.31 -0.42
C ALA A 38 25.60 -26.56 0.78
N LYS A 39 26.62 -25.73 0.55
CA LYS A 39 27.07 -24.74 1.54
C LYS A 39 26.71 -23.35 1.02
N LEU A 40 25.80 -22.67 1.72
CA LEU A 40 25.25 -21.38 1.29
C LEU A 40 25.84 -20.20 2.05
N SER A 41 26.76 -20.41 2.98
CA SER A 41 27.32 -19.39 3.87
C SER A 41 28.68 -19.85 4.37
N ILE A 42 29.54 -18.89 4.73
CA ILE A 42 30.87 -19.19 5.28
C ILE A 42 30.75 -19.80 6.68
N VAL A 43 29.74 -19.38 7.44
CA VAL A 43 29.60 -19.74 8.88
C VAL A 43 28.73 -20.97 9.07
N ASP A 44 27.75 -21.18 8.20
CA ASP A 44 26.80 -22.27 8.35
C ASP A 44 27.38 -23.61 7.85
N GLU A 45 26.92 -24.69 8.45
CA GLU A 45 27.30 -26.05 8.04
C GLU A 45 26.70 -26.41 6.68
N ALA A 46 27.32 -27.35 5.98
CA ALA A 46 26.78 -27.85 4.73
C ALA A 46 25.54 -28.72 5.00
N GLU A 47 24.47 -28.47 4.26
CA GLU A 47 23.20 -29.18 4.42
C GLU A 47 22.80 -29.85 3.10
N VAL A 48 22.02 -30.93 3.17
CA VAL A 48 21.46 -31.57 1.97
C VAL A 48 20.35 -30.67 1.42
N CYS A 49 20.63 -30.01 0.29
CA CYS A 49 19.71 -29.09 -0.35
C CYS A 49 19.85 -29.21 -1.87
N PHE A 50 18.77 -29.64 -2.51
CA PHE A 50 18.73 -29.92 -3.94
C PHE A 50 18.26 -28.71 -4.75
N MET A 51 18.71 -28.62 -5.99
CA MET A 51 18.12 -27.79 -7.02
C MET A 51 16.65 -28.17 -7.24
N PRO A 52 15.79 -27.20 -7.60
CA PRO A 52 14.45 -27.53 -8.02
C PRO A 52 14.49 -28.30 -9.34
N ASP A 53 13.44 -29.08 -9.60
CA ASP A 53 13.30 -29.80 -10.86
C ASP A 53 13.41 -28.82 -12.06
N PRO A 54 14.28 -29.09 -13.05
CA PRO A 54 14.55 -28.13 -14.12
C PRO A 54 13.31 -27.82 -14.98
N ASP A 55 12.48 -28.83 -15.25
CA ASP A 55 11.27 -28.66 -16.07
C ASP A 55 10.17 -27.93 -15.29
N GLN A 56 10.02 -28.21 -13.99
CA GLN A 56 9.12 -27.43 -13.13
C GLN A 56 9.56 -25.97 -13.04
N ALA A 57 10.86 -25.70 -12.90
CA ALA A 57 11.40 -24.34 -12.87
C ALA A 57 11.14 -23.61 -14.19
N ARG A 58 11.34 -24.28 -15.33
CA ARG A 58 11.02 -23.75 -16.67
C ARG A 58 9.54 -23.40 -16.80
N ALA A 59 8.66 -24.35 -16.51
CA ALA A 59 7.22 -24.17 -16.61
C ALA A 59 6.70 -23.07 -15.67
N ALA A 60 7.25 -22.97 -14.46
CA ALA A 60 6.89 -21.93 -13.50
C ALA A 60 7.24 -20.52 -14.00
N VAL A 61 8.42 -20.33 -14.59
CA VAL A 61 8.84 -19.04 -15.16
C VAL A 61 7.90 -18.62 -16.29
N GLU A 62 7.60 -19.54 -17.20
CA GLU A 62 6.69 -19.30 -18.33
C GLU A 62 5.28 -18.97 -17.83
N MET A 63 4.74 -19.77 -16.91
CA MET A 63 3.39 -19.61 -16.37
C MET A 63 3.22 -18.27 -15.65
N VAL A 64 4.15 -17.88 -14.78
CA VAL A 64 4.06 -16.60 -14.04
C VAL A 64 4.05 -15.42 -15.00
N MET A 65 4.91 -15.45 -16.00
CA MET A 65 5.05 -14.39 -16.99
C MET A 65 3.82 -14.28 -17.90
N THR A 66 3.38 -15.40 -18.48
CA THR A 66 2.20 -15.44 -19.38
C THR A 66 0.93 -15.05 -18.63
N THR A 67 0.73 -15.59 -17.42
CA THR A 67 -0.42 -15.23 -16.56
C THR A 67 -0.44 -13.73 -16.24
N LEU A 68 0.72 -13.12 -16.01
CA LEU A 68 0.81 -11.67 -15.78
C LEU A 68 0.30 -10.88 -16.98
N PHE A 69 0.64 -11.28 -18.21
CA PHE A 69 0.10 -10.64 -19.41
C PHE A 69 -1.38 -10.93 -19.58
N ASP A 70 -1.81 -12.19 -19.43
CA ASP A 70 -3.19 -12.62 -19.64
C ASP A 70 -4.19 -11.90 -18.72
N VAL A 71 -3.86 -11.76 -17.43
CA VAL A 71 -4.74 -11.11 -16.44
C VAL A 71 -4.86 -9.60 -16.67
N LEU A 72 -3.82 -8.98 -17.24
CA LEU A 72 -3.77 -7.53 -17.44
C LEU A 72 -4.24 -7.12 -18.85
N ARG A 73 -4.29 -8.05 -19.80
CA ARG A 73 -4.75 -7.84 -21.18
C ARG A 73 -6.18 -7.31 -21.22
N ASP A 74 -6.46 -6.39 -22.14
CA ASP A 74 -7.76 -5.74 -22.32
C ASP A 74 -8.25 -4.95 -21.10
N THR A 75 -7.36 -4.65 -20.16
CA THR A 75 -7.65 -3.82 -19.00
C THR A 75 -6.90 -2.50 -19.05
N ARG A 76 -7.29 -1.56 -18.17
CA ARG A 76 -6.53 -0.31 -17.97
C ARG A 76 -5.10 -0.54 -17.46
N LEU A 77 -4.76 -1.77 -17.06
CA LEU A 77 -3.44 -2.12 -16.56
C LEU A 77 -2.51 -2.72 -17.63
N GLU A 78 -3.02 -3.07 -18.81
CA GLU A 78 -2.23 -3.65 -19.90
C GLU A 78 -0.93 -2.87 -20.21
N PRO A 79 -0.93 -1.52 -20.26
CA PRO A 79 0.30 -0.76 -20.55
C PRO A 79 1.42 -0.97 -19.51
N PHE A 80 1.10 -1.45 -18.30
CA PHE A 80 2.06 -1.70 -17.23
C PHE A 80 2.55 -3.16 -17.18
N ALA A 81 1.91 -4.09 -17.90
CA ALA A 81 2.28 -5.51 -17.90
C ALA A 81 3.74 -5.71 -18.33
N ALA A 82 4.18 -4.99 -19.38
CA ALA A 82 5.56 -5.05 -19.85
C ALA A 82 6.57 -4.55 -18.80
N ASP A 83 6.24 -3.53 -18.02
CA ASP A 83 7.15 -3.01 -16.99
C ASP A 83 7.26 -3.99 -15.80
N LEU A 84 6.15 -4.68 -15.45
CA LEU A 84 6.13 -5.72 -14.43
C LEU A 84 6.89 -6.98 -14.89
N ALA A 85 6.67 -7.45 -16.12
CA ALA A 85 7.37 -8.60 -16.70
C ALA A 85 8.88 -8.33 -16.82
N TRP A 86 9.27 -7.11 -17.22
CA TRP A 86 10.66 -6.69 -17.20
C TRP A 86 11.25 -6.75 -15.78
N GLY A 87 10.50 -6.27 -14.78
CA GLY A 87 10.90 -6.35 -13.38
C GLY A 87 11.10 -7.78 -12.89
N PHE A 88 10.25 -8.71 -13.32
CA PHE A 88 10.37 -10.13 -13.03
C PHE A 88 11.64 -10.72 -13.62
N ALA A 89 11.89 -10.57 -14.93
CA ALA A 89 13.12 -11.04 -15.57
C ALA A 89 14.38 -10.39 -14.95
N ASN A 90 14.32 -9.09 -14.64
CA ASN A 90 15.42 -8.37 -14.01
C ASN A 90 15.68 -8.82 -12.56
N SER A 91 14.70 -9.39 -11.86
CA SER A 91 14.91 -9.90 -10.50
C SER A 91 15.92 -11.04 -10.48
N PHE A 92 15.83 -11.99 -11.43
CA PHE A 92 16.81 -13.06 -11.60
C PHE A 92 18.21 -12.49 -11.89
N HIS A 93 18.30 -11.47 -12.76
CA HIS A 93 19.57 -10.82 -13.05
C HIS A 93 20.23 -10.20 -11.80
N VAL A 94 19.45 -9.48 -10.99
CA VAL A 94 19.96 -8.83 -9.77
C VAL A 94 20.40 -9.86 -8.73
N VAL A 95 19.65 -10.96 -8.59
CA VAL A 95 20.02 -12.05 -7.67
C VAL A 95 21.26 -12.78 -8.16
N ALA A 96 21.33 -13.13 -9.46
CA ALA A 96 22.51 -13.75 -10.07
C ALA A 96 23.77 -12.90 -9.85
N LYS A 97 23.71 -11.58 -10.08
CA LYS A 97 24.83 -10.66 -9.80
C LYS A 97 25.26 -10.63 -8.34
N ARG A 98 24.33 -10.80 -7.39
CA ARG A 98 24.68 -10.89 -5.97
C ARG A 98 25.35 -12.21 -5.64
N ILE A 99 24.91 -13.31 -6.26
CA ILE A 99 25.53 -14.62 -6.09
C ILE A 99 26.94 -14.61 -6.69
N GLU A 100 27.11 -14.06 -7.89
CA GLU A 100 28.41 -13.87 -8.57
C GLU A 100 29.44 -13.17 -7.67
N GLY A 101 29.06 -12.06 -7.03
CA GLY A 101 30.00 -11.37 -6.13
C GLY A 101 30.42 -12.22 -4.92
N ARG A 102 29.55 -13.11 -4.43
CA ARG A 102 29.87 -14.03 -3.33
C ARG A 102 30.71 -15.22 -3.80
N GLU A 103 30.45 -15.72 -5.01
CA GLU A 103 31.25 -16.72 -5.68
C GLU A 103 32.68 -16.21 -5.90
N ASP A 104 32.83 -14.98 -6.39
CA ASP A 104 34.14 -14.32 -6.57
C ASP A 104 34.92 -14.22 -5.25
N ASP A 105 34.24 -13.82 -4.17
CA ASP A 105 34.85 -13.76 -2.83
C ASP A 105 35.30 -15.15 -2.35
N ALA A 106 34.45 -16.18 -2.49
CA ALA A 106 34.77 -17.56 -2.11
C ALA A 106 35.90 -18.14 -2.98
N ALA A 107 35.91 -17.89 -4.28
CA ALA A 107 36.96 -18.33 -5.21
C ALA A 107 38.30 -17.67 -4.89
N LYS A 108 38.29 -16.39 -4.50
CA LYS A 108 39.49 -15.69 -4.04
C LYS A 108 40.03 -16.30 -2.75
N GLU A 109 39.17 -16.56 -1.77
CA GLU A 109 39.55 -17.20 -0.50
C GLU A 109 40.11 -18.61 -0.74
N LEU A 110 39.45 -19.42 -1.58
CA LEU A 110 39.94 -20.74 -1.98
C LEU A 110 41.34 -20.65 -2.62
N GLY A 111 41.55 -19.66 -3.50
CA GLY A 111 42.84 -19.41 -4.12
C GLY A 111 43.93 -18.99 -3.13
N GLU A 112 43.58 -18.27 -2.06
CA GLU A 112 44.50 -17.93 -0.97
C GLU A 112 44.83 -19.17 -0.11
N LEU A 113 43.83 -19.98 0.22
CA LEU A 113 44.01 -21.22 0.99
C LEU A 113 44.90 -22.22 0.24
N VAL A 114 44.64 -22.48 -1.04
CA VAL A 114 45.41 -23.45 -1.86
C VAL A 114 46.88 -23.04 -2.04
N ARG A 115 47.22 -21.76 -1.92
CA ARG A 115 48.61 -21.28 -1.97
C ARG A 115 49.39 -21.57 -0.69
N ILE A 116 48.71 -21.76 0.42
CA ILE A 116 49.32 -22.06 1.71
C ILE A 116 49.44 -23.58 1.81
N SER A 117 50.66 -24.09 1.95
CA SER A 117 50.88 -25.51 2.17
C SER A 117 50.89 -25.81 3.68
N ASP A 118 49.71 -26.01 4.27
CA ASP A 118 49.55 -26.44 5.66
C ASP A 118 48.96 -27.87 5.75
N PRO A 119 49.67 -28.86 6.33
CA PRO A 119 49.18 -30.22 6.49
C PRO A 119 48.18 -30.40 7.65
N SER A 120 47.69 -29.34 8.28
CA SER A 120 46.70 -29.44 9.36
C SER A 120 45.31 -29.89 8.85
N GLU A 121 44.62 -30.73 9.64
CA GLU A 121 43.24 -31.16 9.33
C GLU A 121 42.26 -30.00 9.27
N ILE A 122 42.50 -28.95 10.07
CA ILE A 122 41.72 -27.72 10.08
C ILE A 122 41.83 -27.01 8.73
N HIS A 123 43.05 -26.89 8.21
CA HIS A 123 43.27 -26.28 6.90
C HIS A 123 42.65 -27.10 5.77
N ALA A 124 42.78 -28.43 5.81
CA ALA A 124 42.13 -29.32 4.84
C ALA A 124 40.60 -29.15 4.85
N THR A 125 39.99 -29.06 6.04
CA THR A 125 38.54 -28.83 6.19
C THR A 125 38.13 -27.47 5.62
N GLN A 126 38.91 -26.42 5.88
CA GLN A 126 38.63 -25.08 5.33
C GLN A 126 38.68 -25.05 3.81
N VAL A 127 39.65 -25.74 3.20
CA VAL A 127 39.74 -25.83 1.73
C VAL A 127 38.51 -26.53 1.14
N GLU A 128 38.10 -27.67 1.72
CA GLU A 128 36.92 -28.41 1.25
C GLU A 128 35.63 -27.60 1.44
N ASP A 129 35.44 -26.94 2.59
CA ASP A 129 34.27 -26.10 2.86
C ASP A 129 34.18 -24.91 1.91
N THR A 130 35.29 -24.18 1.69
CA THR A 130 35.31 -23.03 0.78
C THR A 130 35.13 -23.47 -0.67
N ARG A 131 35.66 -24.64 -1.06
CA ARG A 131 35.40 -25.24 -2.38
C ARG A 131 33.92 -25.56 -2.56
N LEU A 132 33.30 -26.23 -1.59
CA LEU A 132 31.89 -26.59 -1.64
C LEU A 132 30.99 -25.35 -1.72
N LEU A 133 31.32 -24.29 -0.96
CA LEU A 133 30.65 -23.00 -1.05
C LEU A 133 30.74 -22.40 -2.45
N CYS A 134 31.94 -22.42 -3.06
CA CYS A 134 32.15 -21.90 -4.41
C CYS A 134 31.32 -22.67 -5.46
N GLU A 135 31.38 -24.01 -5.45
CA GLU A 135 30.63 -24.87 -6.38
C GLU A 135 29.11 -24.72 -6.20
N THR A 136 28.64 -24.59 -4.96
CA THR A 136 27.22 -24.33 -4.65
C THR A 136 26.77 -22.98 -5.23
N LEU A 137 27.53 -21.91 -4.99
CA LEU A 137 27.19 -20.57 -5.46
C LEU A 137 27.22 -20.49 -7.00
N GLN A 138 28.20 -21.13 -7.63
CA GLN A 138 28.28 -21.23 -9.09
C GLN A 138 27.01 -21.87 -9.66
N SER A 139 26.62 -23.04 -9.15
CA SER A 139 25.42 -23.76 -9.60
C SER A 139 24.16 -22.91 -9.43
N CYS A 140 24.02 -22.21 -8.30
CA CYS A 140 22.91 -21.28 -8.06
C CYS A 140 22.90 -20.08 -9.03
N ARG A 141 24.08 -19.54 -9.36
CA ARG A 141 24.18 -18.43 -10.33
C ARG A 141 23.75 -18.91 -11.72
N GLU A 142 24.25 -20.05 -12.17
CA GLU A 142 23.94 -20.63 -13.49
C GLU A 142 22.42 -20.89 -13.64
N ALA A 143 21.79 -21.48 -12.62
CA ALA A 143 20.34 -21.67 -12.60
C ALA A 143 19.56 -20.34 -12.70
N MET A 144 19.99 -19.31 -11.95
CA MET A 144 19.35 -17.98 -12.00
C MET A 144 19.54 -17.29 -13.35
N GLU A 145 20.70 -17.45 -13.99
CA GLU A 145 20.96 -16.92 -15.33
C GLU A 145 20.11 -17.63 -16.39
N CYS A 146 19.95 -18.95 -16.30
CA CYS A 146 19.07 -19.71 -17.17
C CYS A 146 17.61 -19.25 -17.04
N MET A 147 17.11 -19.08 -15.81
CA MET A 147 15.75 -18.57 -15.57
C MET A 147 15.56 -17.15 -16.09
N ARG A 148 16.57 -16.28 -15.94
CA ARG A 148 16.58 -14.92 -16.51
C ARG A 148 16.44 -14.96 -18.04
N ASP A 149 17.23 -15.80 -18.70
CA ASP A 149 17.30 -15.84 -20.16
C ASP A 149 16.01 -16.43 -20.74
N HIS A 150 15.41 -17.41 -20.09
CA HIS A 150 14.09 -17.90 -20.45
C HIS A 150 12.99 -16.84 -20.21
N ALA A 151 12.99 -16.16 -19.07
CA ALA A 151 12.07 -15.05 -18.83
C ALA A 151 12.24 -13.92 -19.87
N ALA A 152 13.47 -13.65 -20.32
CA ALA A 152 13.75 -12.70 -21.40
C ALA A 152 13.15 -13.13 -22.75
N GLN A 153 13.15 -14.42 -23.06
CA GLN A 153 12.52 -14.97 -24.26
C GLN A 153 10.99 -14.81 -24.22
N VAL A 154 10.35 -15.16 -23.10
CA VAL A 154 8.90 -14.98 -22.94
C VAL A 154 8.53 -13.48 -22.98
N PHE A 155 9.34 -12.61 -22.37
CA PHE A 155 9.17 -11.16 -22.48
C PHE A 155 9.23 -10.69 -23.94
N HIS A 156 10.17 -11.22 -24.71
CA HIS A 156 10.31 -10.87 -26.12
C HIS A 156 9.12 -11.33 -26.94
N ALA A 157 8.63 -12.56 -26.70
CA ALA A 157 7.46 -13.11 -27.36
C ALA A 157 6.19 -12.27 -27.11
N GLU A 158 5.94 -11.85 -25.87
CA GLU A 158 4.73 -11.09 -25.49
C GLU A 158 4.79 -9.61 -25.89
N THR A 159 5.99 -8.99 -25.87
CA THR A 159 6.12 -7.54 -26.09
C THR A 159 6.69 -7.14 -27.44
N GLY A 160 7.28 -8.09 -28.18
CA GLY A 160 8.06 -7.86 -29.40
C GLY A 160 9.37 -7.10 -29.20
N ARG A 161 9.77 -6.83 -27.94
CA ARG A 161 10.96 -6.02 -27.61
C ARG A 161 12.04 -6.89 -26.98
N PRO A 162 13.33 -6.66 -27.27
CA PRO A 162 14.40 -7.38 -26.60
C PRO A 162 14.47 -6.98 -25.11
N PHE A 163 14.82 -7.93 -24.26
CA PHE A 163 15.13 -7.66 -22.85
C PHE A 163 16.51 -7.00 -22.73
N SER A 164 16.64 -6.04 -21.81
CA SER A 164 17.92 -5.39 -21.45
C SER A 164 17.91 -5.08 -19.97
N THR A 165 19.04 -5.35 -19.29
CA THR A 165 19.24 -5.10 -17.85
C THR A 165 19.49 -3.62 -17.55
N ALA A 166 20.02 -2.87 -18.52
CA ALA A 166 20.12 -1.43 -18.41
C ALA A 166 18.72 -0.81 -18.56
N ARG A 167 18.31 -0.03 -17.55
CA ARG A 167 17.16 0.90 -17.63
C ARG A 167 17.38 2.06 -18.62
N GLY A 168 18.38 1.92 -19.50
CA GLY A 168 18.88 2.94 -20.41
C GLY A 168 17.87 3.25 -21.50
N SER A 169 17.31 4.46 -21.43
CA SER A 169 16.53 5.13 -22.47
C SER A 169 15.51 4.23 -23.19
N ARG A 170 14.48 3.79 -22.45
CA ARG A 170 13.17 3.58 -23.07
C ARG A 170 12.68 4.96 -23.50
N VAL A 171 13.08 5.38 -24.70
CA VAL A 171 12.49 6.54 -25.38
C VAL A 171 11.00 6.22 -25.50
N SER A 172 10.19 6.87 -24.66
CA SER A 172 8.75 6.79 -24.74
C SER A 172 8.33 7.35 -26.10
N SER A 173 7.87 6.50 -27.01
CA SER A 173 7.27 6.90 -28.29
C SER A 173 5.90 7.57 -28.14
N ALA A 174 5.48 7.94 -26.91
CA ALA A 174 4.23 8.64 -26.60
C ALA A 174 4.44 10.11 -26.17
N THR A 175 5.55 10.72 -26.61
CA THR A 175 5.94 12.08 -26.22
C THR A 175 5.14 13.14 -26.98
N THR A 176 3.84 13.28 -26.71
CA THR A 176 3.15 14.59 -26.88
C THR A 176 1.85 14.72 -26.08
N ALA A 177 1.05 13.65 -25.90
CA ALA A 177 -0.20 13.73 -25.12
C ALA A 177 -0.01 13.41 -23.62
N SER A 178 0.80 12.38 -23.31
CA SER A 178 1.01 11.91 -21.93
C SER A 178 1.79 12.89 -21.05
N GLN A 179 2.51 13.86 -21.64
CA GLN A 179 3.17 14.91 -20.86
C GLN A 179 2.19 15.97 -20.35
N ILE A 180 1.09 16.22 -21.07
CA ILE A 180 0.00 17.09 -20.61
C ILE A 180 -0.76 16.38 -19.48
N GLU A 181 -1.11 15.11 -19.67
CA GLU A 181 -1.78 14.28 -18.65
C GLU A 181 -0.89 14.02 -17.42
N ALA A 182 0.42 13.84 -17.58
CA ALA A 182 1.35 13.73 -16.46
C ALA A 182 1.47 15.06 -15.69
N ARG A 183 1.40 16.20 -16.39
CA ARG A 183 1.38 17.52 -15.74
C ARG A 183 0.08 17.71 -14.97
N ASP A 184 -1.06 17.29 -15.53
CA ASP A 184 -2.36 17.38 -14.86
C ASP A 184 -2.49 16.38 -13.70
N PHE A 185 -1.90 15.19 -13.81
CA PHE A 185 -1.82 14.21 -12.73
C PHE A 185 -0.88 14.64 -11.60
N LEU A 186 0.28 15.23 -11.92
CA LEU A 186 1.18 15.81 -10.91
C LEU A 186 0.56 17.07 -10.28
N ALA A 187 -0.18 17.87 -11.05
CA ALA A 187 -0.96 18.99 -10.54
C ALA A 187 -2.09 18.52 -9.62
N ALA A 188 -2.80 17.44 -9.97
CA ALA A 188 -3.84 16.82 -9.16
C ALA A 188 -3.27 16.14 -7.90
N ARG A 189 -2.11 15.49 -7.97
CA ARG A 189 -1.42 14.88 -6.82
C ARG A 189 -0.82 15.93 -5.88
N ALA A 190 -0.26 17.00 -6.44
CA ALA A 190 0.20 18.15 -5.67
C ALA A 190 -0.97 18.96 -5.11
N ALA A 191 -2.13 19.00 -5.79
CA ALA A 191 -3.38 19.54 -5.27
C ALA A 191 -3.92 18.69 -4.13
N LYS A 192 -3.91 17.36 -4.22
CA LYS A 192 -4.31 16.44 -3.14
C LYS A 192 -3.38 16.53 -1.91
N ARG A 193 -2.07 16.71 -2.14
CA ARG A 193 -1.08 16.98 -1.07
C ARG A 193 -1.19 18.38 -0.49
N ARG A 194 -1.57 19.38 -1.30
CA ARG A 194 -1.87 20.74 -0.83
C ARG A 194 -3.19 20.78 -0.08
N GLU A 195 -4.24 20.08 -0.52
CA GLU A 195 -5.54 19.98 0.17
C GLU A 195 -5.43 19.44 1.59
N ALA A 196 -4.47 18.54 1.85
CA ALA A 196 -4.17 18.04 3.18
C ALA A 196 -3.55 19.09 4.12
N HIS A 197 -2.99 20.19 3.58
CA HIS A 197 -2.28 21.23 4.34
C HIS A 197 -2.75 22.68 4.09
N ALA A 198 -3.61 22.90 3.09
CA ALA A 198 -4.18 24.17 2.66
C ALA A 198 -5.48 23.87 1.87
N PRO A 199 -6.66 23.94 2.51
CA PRO A 199 -7.94 23.63 1.88
C PRO A 199 -8.20 24.58 0.69
N THR A 200 -8.42 24.04 -0.51
CA THR A 200 -8.62 24.82 -1.75
C THR A 200 -10.12 25.04 -2.08
N GLY A 201 -11.03 24.49 -1.27
CA GLY A 201 -12.47 24.69 -1.38
C GLY A 201 -13.02 25.73 -0.38
N PRO A 202 -14.19 26.33 -0.66
CA PRO A 202 -14.87 27.24 0.26
C PRO A 202 -15.06 26.60 1.64
N VAL A 203 -14.54 27.24 2.69
CA VAL A 203 -14.58 26.68 4.04
C VAL A 203 -15.93 26.95 4.69
N VAL A 204 -16.54 25.90 5.24
CA VAL A 204 -17.73 25.97 6.09
C VAL A 204 -17.33 25.55 7.49
N ILE A 205 -17.54 26.45 8.46
CA ILE A 205 -17.25 26.14 9.86
C ILE A 205 -18.44 25.39 10.46
N PHE A 206 -18.15 24.35 11.23
CA PHE A 206 -19.11 23.67 12.09
C PHE A 206 -18.58 23.60 13.52
N SER A 207 -19.43 23.93 14.49
CA SER A 207 -19.09 23.86 15.91
C SER A 207 -20.33 23.72 16.76
N GLY A 208 -20.29 22.91 17.81
CA GLY A 208 -21.41 22.76 18.73
C GLY A 208 -20.99 22.23 20.09
N GLY A 209 -21.94 22.07 21.00
CA GLY A 209 -21.72 21.43 22.30
C GLY A 209 -21.45 19.93 22.20
N ASP A 210 -20.95 19.36 23.31
CA ASP A 210 -20.68 17.93 23.45
C ASP A 210 -21.93 17.07 23.67
N THR A 211 -23.07 17.72 23.92
CA THR A 211 -24.36 17.10 24.18
C THR A 211 -25.38 17.57 23.13
N TRP A 212 -25.69 16.69 22.19
CA TRP A 212 -26.67 16.92 21.12
C TRP A 212 -27.24 15.58 20.66
N HIS A 213 -28.57 15.45 20.59
CA HIS A 213 -29.23 14.18 20.25
C HIS A 213 -29.96 14.23 18.90
N ASP A 214 -30.42 15.40 18.47
CA ASP A 214 -31.13 15.56 17.20
C ASP A 214 -30.13 15.71 16.05
N HIS A 215 -29.70 14.56 15.52
CA HIS A 215 -28.76 14.54 14.39
C HIS A 215 -29.43 14.92 13.07
N GLU A 216 -30.75 14.73 12.93
CA GLU A 216 -31.49 15.00 11.70
C GLU A 216 -31.53 16.49 11.40
N LEU A 217 -31.75 17.31 12.44
CA LEU A 217 -31.69 18.77 12.33
C LEU A 217 -30.33 19.25 11.78
N LEU A 218 -29.24 18.65 12.27
CA LEU A 218 -27.88 19.01 11.84
C LEU A 218 -27.56 18.50 10.45
N TYR A 219 -27.98 17.27 10.11
CA TYR A 219 -27.81 16.69 8.78
C TYR A 219 -28.53 17.54 7.74
N LYS A 220 -29.77 17.94 8.01
CA LYS A 220 -30.54 18.81 7.12
C LYS A 220 -29.84 20.14 6.88
N ALA A 221 -29.37 20.81 7.93
CA ALA A 221 -28.66 22.08 7.79
C ALA A 221 -27.34 21.96 7.01
N LEU A 222 -26.65 20.83 7.13
CA LEU A 222 -25.43 20.54 6.39
C LEU A 222 -25.71 20.14 4.94
N ASP A 223 -26.75 19.33 4.69
CA ASP A 223 -27.22 18.96 3.34
C ASP A 223 -27.69 20.21 2.57
N ASP A 224 -28.44 21.11 3.21
CA ASP A 224 -28.88 22.38 2.61
C ASP A 224 -27.67 23.27 2.25
N THR A 225 -26.65 23.28 3.11
CA THR A 225 -25.40 24.02 2.85
C THR A 225 -24.60 23.38 1.72
N PHE A 226 -24.52 22.05 1.70
CA PHE A 226 -23.80 21.29 0.67
C PHE A 226 -24.46 21.44 -0.71
N ALA A 227 -25.79 21.47 -0.77
CA ALA A 227 -26.52 21.74 -2.01
C ALA A 227 -26.17 23.12 -2.61
N ARG A 228 -25.92 24.13 -1.77
CA ARG A 228 -25.50 25.47 -2.21
C ARG A 228 -23.99 25.58 -2.49
N ILE A 229 -23.18 24.80 -1.76
CA ILE A 229 -21.71 24.85 -1.82
C ILE A 229 -21.15 23.43 -1.99
N PRO A 230 -21.28 22.80 -3.18
CA PRO A 230 -20.90 21.40 -3.36
C PRO A 230 -19.41 21.10 -3.20
N SER A 231 -18.54 22.10 -3.38
CA SER A 231 -17.09 21.99 -3.22
C SER A 231 -16.59 22.37 -1.82
N MET A 232 -17.48 22.45 -0.83
CA MET A 232 -17.12 22.93 0.50
C MET A 232 -16.20 21.99 1.27
N ILE A 233 -15.43 22.57 2.19
CA ILE A 233 -14.61 21.87 3.17
C ILE A 233 -15.13 22.18 4.55
N LEU A 234 -15.38 21.15 5.36
CA LEU A 234 -15.97 21.29 6.68
C LEU A 234 -14.88 21.43 7.76
N ALA A 235 -14.77 22.61 8.37
CA ALA A 235 -13.85 22.86 9.48
C ALA A 235 -14.55 22.67 10.83
N THR A 236 -14.09 21.73 11.66
CA THR A 236 -14.72 21.35 12.95
C THR A 236 -13.81 21.58 14.15
N THR A 237 -14.38 21.63 15.36
CA THR A 237 -13.66 21.92 16.60
C THR A 237 -12.98 20.72 17.29
N ALA A 238 -12.81 19.62 16.56
CA ALA A 238 -12.14 18.38 16.99
C ALA A 238 -12.68 17.79 18.32
N GLN A 239 -13.93 18.07 18.68
CA GLN A 239 -14.54 17.42 19.84
C GLN A 239 -14.83 15.96 19.52
N HIS A 240 -14.59 15.08 20.50
CA HIS A 240 -14.75 13.63 20.34
C HIS A 240 -16.19 13.13 20.63
N ARG A 241 -17.12 14.02 20.97
CA ARG A 241 -18.51 13.73 21.33
C ARG A 241 -19.44 14.85 20.87
N GLY A 242 -20.74 14.59 20.79
CA GLY A 242 -21.76 15.59 20.51
C GLY A 242 -21.81 16.05 19.06
N CYS A 243 -22.02 17.35 18.86
CA CYS A 243 -22.25 17.96 17.55
C CYS A 243 -21.14 17.63 16.53
N ASP A 244 -19.87 17.71 16.95
CA ASP A 244 -18.74 17.46 16.05
C ASP A 244 -18.73 16.02 15.54
N GLN A 245 -19.12 15.03 16.36
CA GLN A 245 -19.17 13.64 15.92
C GLN A 245 -20.27 13.42 14.87
N ILE A 246 -21.43 14.07 15.06
CA ILE A 246 -22.54 14.06 14.10
C ILE A 246 -22.09 14.66 12.77
N ALA A 247 -21.41 15.80 12.80
CA ALA A 247 -20.88 16.47 11.61
C ALA A 247 -19.81 15.65 10.87
N HIS A 248 -18.95 14.93 11.59
CA HIS A 248 -17.98 14.02 10.97
C HIS A 248 -18.65 12.82 10.31
N ALA A 249 -19.65 12.22 10.95
CA ALA A 249 -20.41 11.12 10.37
C ALA A 249 -21.15 11.57 9.09
N TRP A 250 -21.73 12.77 9.13
CA TRP A 250 -22.35 13.39 7.96
C TRP A 250 -21.34 13.54 6.83
N ALA A 251 -20.21 14.21 7.09
CA ALA A 251 -19.20 14.48 6.06
C ALA A 251 -18.62 13.20 5.46
N ALA A 252 -18.35 12.17 6.28
CA ALA A 252 -17.89 10.87 5.81
C ALA A 252 -18.89 10.20 4.87
N SER A 253 -20.19 10.28 5.18
CA SER A 253 -21.24 9.66 4.35
C SER A 253 -21.49 10.38 3.02
N ARG A 254 -21.08 11.64 2.87
CA ARG A 254 -21.24 12.46 1.65
C ARG A 254 -19.91 12.69 0.91
N GLY A 255 -18.81 12.13 1.40
CA GLY A 255 -17.48 12.33 0.82
C GLY A 255 -16.94 13.76 0.96
N VAL A 256 -17.43 14.53 1.94
CA VAL A 256 -17.00 15.92 2.17
C VAL A 256 -15.71 15.93 2.98
N ALA A 257 -14.72 16.70 2.52
CA ALA A 257 -13.45 16.84 3.21
C ALA A 257 -13.62 17.57 4.55
N THR A 258 -12.96 17.07 5.61
CA THR A 258 -13.03 17.66 6.95
C THR A 258 -11.66 18.09 7.46
N VAL A 259 -11.56 19.30 8.04
CA VAL A 259 -10.38 19.78 8.76
C VAL A 259 -10.71 19.90 10.25
N ARG A 260 -9.93 19.26 11.11
CA ARG A 260 -10.14 19.24 12.56
C ARG A 260 -9.21 20.21 13.27
N PHE A 261 -9.78 21.18 13.97
CA PHE A 261 -9.02 22.15 14.75
C PHE A 261 -8.91 21.71 16.21
N THR A 262 -7.77 21.12 16.56
CA THR A 262 -7.46 20.72 17.94
C THR A 262 -6.99 21.90 18.78
N LEU A 263 -7.26 21.86 20.08
CA LEU A 263 -6.75 22.86 21.02
C LEU A 263 -5.23 22.75 21.17
N ASN A 264 -4.52 23.86 21.00
CA ASN A 264 -3.12 23.95 21.38
C ASN A 264 -3.01 24.05 22.91
N ARG A 265 -2.73 22.93 23.57
CA ARG A 265 -2.67 22.82 25.04
C ARG A 265 -1.61 23.71 25.68
N ALA A 266 -0.58 24.12 24.93
CA ALA A 266 0.45 25.05 25.42
C ALA A 266 -0.08 26.47 25.70
N MET A 267 -1.23 26.85 25.12
CA MET A 267 -1.82 28.19 25.28
C MET A 267 -2.80 28.30 26.48
N GLY A 268 -2.94 27.24 27.28
CA GLY A 268 -3.77 27.24 28.49
C GLY A 268 -5.22 27.70 28.25
N LYS A 269 -5.72 28.60 29.12
CA LYS A 269 -7.11 29.10 29.07
C LYS A 269 -7.48 29.84 27.76
N ARG A 270 -6.49 30.29 26.98
CA ARG A 270 -6.70 31.00 25.71
C ARG A 270 -6.82 30.07 24.51
N ALA A 271 -6.51 28.79 24.65
CA ALA A 271 -6.43 27.82 23.54
C ALA A 271 -7.73 27.74 22.72
N GLY A 272 -8.90 27.80 23.37
CA GLY A 272 -10.20 27.75 22.68
C GLY A 272 -10.49 28.99 21.85
N PHE A 273 -10.14 30.18 22.37
CA PHE A 273 -10.33 31.44 21.66
C PHE A 273 -9.34 31.58 20.49
N ALA A 274 -8.09 31.18 20.69
CA ALA A 274 -7.08 31.16 19.63
C ALA A 274 -7.46 30.19 18.50
N ARG A 275 -8.04 29.03 18.84
CA ARG A 275 -8.59 28.10 17.84
C ARG A 275 -9.73 28.73 17.04
N ASN A 276 -10.68 29.40 17.71
CA ASN A 276 -11.78 30.08 17.00
C ASN A 276 -11.24 31.16 16.04
N GLU A 277 -10.22 31.92 16.45
CA GLU A 277 -9.54 32.90 15.61
C GLU A 277 -8.87 32.23 14.40
N GLN A 278 -8.20 31.08 14.59
CA GLN A 278 -7.64 30.28 13.50
C GLN A 278 -8.71 29.81 12.51
N MET A 279 -9.88 29.36 12.99
CA MET A 279 -10.98 28.95 12.11
C MET A 279 -11.53 30.15 11.31
N MET A 280 -11.63 31.34 11.91
CA MET A 280 -12.04 32.56 11.21
C MET A 280 -11.01 33.02 10.17
N ASN A 281 -9.72 32.82 10.43
CA ASN A 281 -8.63 33.14 9.49
C ASN A 281 -8.69 32.32 8.18
N LEU A 282 -9.47 31.22 8.15
CA LEU A 282 -9.76 30.49 6.92
C LEU A 282 -10.72 31.22 5.98
N LYS A 283 -11.27 32.38 6.39
CA LYS A 283 -12.27 33.16 5.64
C LYS A 283 -13.45 32.29 5.22
N PRO A 284 -14.19 31.72 6.19
CA PRO A 284 -15.29 30.83 5.89
C PRO A 284 -16.41 31.56 5.13
N VAL A 285 -17.07 30.85 4.24
CA VAL A 285 -18.18 31.38 3.44
C VAL A 285 -19.54 31.09 4.06
N HIS A 286 -19.61 30.12 4.98
CA HIS A 286 -20.80 29.79 5.76
C HIS A 286 -20.41 29.20 7.11
N ALA A 287 -21.30 29.27 8.10
CA ALA A 287 -21.10 28.62 9.39
C ALA A 287 -22.37 27.90 9.88
N VAL A 288 -22.19 26.79 10.58
CA VAL A 288 -23.24 26.08 11.31
C VAL A 288 -22.80 25.99 12.77
N ILE A 289 -23.46 26.72 13.65
CA ILE A 289 -23.06 26.83 15.06
C ILE A 289 -24.22 26.39 15.95
N CYS A 290 -23.99 25.34 16.72
CA CYS A 290 -24.95 24.83 17.70
C CYS A 290 -24.59 25.37 19.08
N GLU A 291 -25.60 25.46 19.95
CA GLU A 291 -25.42 25.84 21.34
C GLU A 291 -24.41 24.92 22.04
N GLY A 292 -23.64 25.52 22.95
CA GLY A 292 -22.57 24.85 23.67
C GLY A 292 -22.00 25.78 24.75
N SER A 293 -20.69 25.72 24.94
CA SER A 293 -20.00 26.56 25.94
C SER A 293 -19.82 28.01 25.46
N GLY A 294 -19.22 28.85 26.31
CA GLY A 294 -18.78 30.20 25.95
C GLY A 294 -17.85 30.26 24.72
N LEU A 295 -17.21 29.15 24.33
CA LEU A 295 -16.41 29.07 23.11
C LEU A 295 -17.27 29.06 21.83
N GLN A 296 -18.41 28.37 21.84
CA GLN A 296 -19.37 28.35 20.74
C GLN A 296 -20.06 29.71 20.62
N ALA A 297 -20.43 30.32 21.75
CA ALA A 297 -20.95 31.68 21.80
C ALA A 297 -19.95 32.69 21.23
N ASN A 298 -18.67 32.59 21.61
CA ASN A 298 -17.62 33.44 21.06
C ASN A 298 -17.46 33.27 19.53
N LEU A 299 -17.48 32.04 19.04
CA LEU A 299 -17.37 31.76 17.61
C LEU A 299 -18.56 32.36 16.85
N LEU A 300 -19.78 32.21 17.38
CA LEU A 300 -20.99 32.79 16.80
C LEU A 300 -20.94 34.32 16.73
N THR A 301 -20.47 34.98 17.80
CA THR A 301 -20.27 36.43 17.78
C THR A 301 -19.30 36.85 16.68
N ARG A 302 -18.16 36.16 16.52
CA ARG A 302 -17.18 36.47 15.46
C ARG A 302 -17.73 36.26 14.05
N VAL A 303 -18.52 35.21 13.85
CA VAL A 303 -19.19 34.93 12.57
C VAL A 303 -20.20 36.05 12.24
N ARG A 304 -20.96 36.51 13.22
CA ARG A 304 -21.90 37.63 13.07
C ARG A 304 -21.20 38.95 12.76
N GLU A 305 -20.15 39.28 13.51
CA GLU A 305 -19.35 40.49 13.31
C GLU A 305 -18.70 40.54 11.92
N ALA A 306 -18.28 39.39 11.41
CA ALA A 306 -17.70 39.26 10.07
C ALA A 306 -18.75 39.18 8.94
N GLY A 307 -20.06 39.20 9.25
CA GLY A 307 -21.13 39.19 8.26
C GLY A 307 -21.25 37.89 7.44
N ILE A 308 -20.73 36.77 7.96
CA ILE A 308 -20.76 35.48 7.25
C ILE A 308 -22.15 34.86 7.39
N PRO A 309 -22.78 34.35 6.32
CA PRO A 309 -24.03 33.60 6.40
C PRO A 309 -23.93 32.41 7.35
N TYR A 310 -24.94 32.17 8.19
CA TYR A 310 -24.87 31.11 9.19
C TYR A 310 -26.21 30.46 9.52
N HIS A 311 -26.15 29.22 10.02
CA HIS A 311 -27.21 28.58 10.79
C HIS A 311 -26.82 28.57 12.27
N ALA A 312 -27.71 29.00 13.14
CA ALA A 312 -27.52 28.93 14.59
C ALA A 312 -28.64 28.12 15.22
N PHE A 313 -28.30 27.08 15.97
CA PHE A 313 -29.27 26.22 16.63
C PHE A 313 -29.12 26.29 18.14
N ALA A 314 -30.19 26.68 18.83
CA ALA A 314 -30.29 26.55 20.28
C ALA A 314 -30.60 25.09 20.64
N ALA A 315 -30.26 24.67 21.85
CA ALA A 315 -30.60 23.35 22.36
C ALA A 315 -32.13 23.12 22.36
N SER A 316 -32.92 24.19 22.51
CA SER A 316 -34.39 24.18 22.42
C SER A 316 -34.93 23.92 21.00
N HIS A 317 -34.10 24.02 19.97
CA HIS A 317 -34.51 23.69 18.59
C HIS A 317 -34.50 22.17 18.33
N GLN A 318 -33.90 21.37 19.21
CA GLN A 318 -33.89 19.92 19.06
C GLN A 318 -35.29 19.35 19.27
N GLN A 319 -35.72 18.48 18.38
CA GLN A 319 -36.97 17.75 18.58
C GLN A 319 -36.80 16.70 19.68
N PRO A 320 -37.85 16.42 20.48
CA PRO A 320 -37.79 15.39 21.49
C PRO A 320 -37.27 14.07 20.92
N ALA A 321 -36.28 13.47 21.59
CA ALA A 321 -35.70 12.18 21.16
C ALA A 321 -36.73 11.04 21.12
N PHE A 322 -37.91 11.24 21.73
CA PHE A 322 -39.05 10.35 21.70
C PHE A 322 -40.33 11.17 21.45
N PRO A 323 -41.26 10.69 20.62
CA PRO A 323 -42.55 11.36 20.44
C PRO A 323 -43.30 11.47 21.78
N GLU A 324 -44.07 12.54 21.97
CA GLU A 324 -44.95 12.71 23.14
C GLU A 324 -45.82 11.46 23.32
N GLY A 325 -45.65 10.76 24.45
CA GLY A 325 -46.36 9.51 24.76
C GLY A 325 -45.51 8.24 24.83
N ALA A 326 -44.19 8.30 24.59
CA ALA A 326 -43.33 7.14 24.82
C ALA A 326 -43.30 6.76 26.32
N PRO A 327 -43.55 5.48 26.69
CA PRO A 327 -43.65 5.08 28.10
C PRO A 327 -42.31 5.30 28.81
N ALA A 328 -42.35 5.98 29.96
CA ALA A 328 -41.18 6.21 30.80
C ALA A 328 -40.54 4.87 31.20
N MET A 329 -39.31 4.61 30.73
CA MET A 329 -38.52 3.44 31.12
C MET A 329 -38.06 3.59 32.58
N ASN A 330 -38.93 3.23 33.53
CA ASN A 330 -38.56 3.05 34.93
C ASN A 330 -37.65 1.83 35.07
N GLY A 331 -36.34 2.07 35.06
CA GLY A 331 -35.32 1.05 35.18
C GLY A 331 -35.29 0.38 36.56
N LYS A 332 -35.92 -0.79 36.70
CA LYS A 332 -35.40 -1.85 37.58
C LYS A 332 -34.52 -2.76 36.73
N ARG A 333 -33.21 -2.53 36.77
CA ARG A 333 -32.20 -3.45 36.23
C ARG A 333 -32.33 -4.80 36.95
N ARG A 334 -32.90 -5.80 36.28
CA ARG A 334 -32.71 -7.21 36.63
C ARG A 334 -31.59 -7.76 35.74
N PHE A 335 -30.39 -7.87 36.30
CA PHE A 335 -29.36 -8.75 35.78
C PHE A 335 -29.87 -10.19 35.87
N ALA A 336 -30.25 -10.79 34.75
CA ALA A 336 -30.42 -12.23 34.66
C ALA A 336 -29.04 -12.85 34.44
N ARG A 337 -28.52 -13.54 35.46
CA ARG A 337 -27.39 -14.46 35.33
C ARG A 337 -27.77 -15.52 34.29
N ARG A 338 -26.99 -15.63 33.21
CA ARG A 338 -26.99 -16.83 32.36
C ARG A 338 -26.46 -18.00 33.20
N GLY A 339 -27.35 -18.91 33.56
CA GLY A 339 -27.02 -20.28 33.94
C GLY A 339 -27.05 -21.16 32.70
N ALA A 340 -26.03 -22.00 32.56
CA ALA A 340 -25.89 -23.01 31.52
C ALA A 340 -27.03 -24.03 31.55
N ALA A 341 -27.40 -24.56 30.37
CA ALA A 341 -27.30 -25.98 30.02
C ALA A 341 -28.10 -26.31 28.74
N PHE A 342 -27.46 -27.14 27.91
CA PHE A 342 -27.88 -27.84 26.69
C PHE A 342 -27.96 -27.05 25.38
#